data_AF-A0A0B6YLC7-F1
#
_entry.id   AF-A0A0B6YLC7-F1
#
_cell.length_a   1.000
_cell.length_b   1.000
_cell.length_c   1.000
_cell.angle_alpha   90.00
_cell.angle_beta   90.00
_cell.angle_gamma   90.00
#
_symmetry.space_group_name_H-M   'P 1'
#
loop_
_entity.id
_entity.type
_entity.pdbx_description
1 polymer ?
#
loop_
_entity_poly.entity_id
_entity_poly.type
_entity_poly.pdbx_seq_one_letter_code
_entity_poly.pdbx_strand_id
1 'polypeptide(L)' 'KSMHDAEVKPSDIGDVILVGGMSRMPKVQATVQEIFGKKPSKSVNPDEAVAMGAAIQGAVMTGEVKDV' A
#
# COMPACT_ATOMS: atom_id res chain seq x y z
N LYS A 1 16.38 -3.16 1.45
CA LYS A 1 16.35 -3.15 2.93
C LYS A 1 15.07 -3.81 3.42
N SER A 2 13.90 -3.18 3.28
CA SER A 2 12.62 -3.77 3.77
C SER A 2 12.30 -5.18 3.26
N MET A 3 12.56 -5.47 1.98
CA MET A 3 12.37 -6.83 1.42
C MET A 3 13.30 -7.88 2.04
N HIS A 4 14.53 -7.48 2.35
CA HIS A 4 15.51 -8.34 3.01
C HIS A 4 15.11 -8.57 4.48
N ASP A 5 14.66 -7.53 5.16
CA ASP A 5 14.23 -7.60 6.58
C ASP A 5 12.97 -8.49 6.75
N ALA A 6 12.11 -8.53 5.72
CA ALA A 6 10.94 -9.41 5.68
C ALA A 6 11.22 -10.79 5.06
N GLU A 7 12.47 -11.09 4.68
CA GLU A 7 12.90 -12.36 4.07
C GLU A 7 12.08 -12.78 2.83
N VAL A 8 11.60 -11.80 2.05
CA VAL A 8 10.77 -12.03 0.86
C VAL A 8 11.46 -11.58 -0.43
N LYS A 9 11.14 -12.23 -1.53
CA LYS A 9 11.54 -11.83 -2.87
C LYS A 9 10.47 -10.93 -3.50
N PRO A 10 10.82 -10.09 -4.49
CA PRO A 10 9.83 -9.30 -5.23
C PRO A 10 8.69 -10.13 -5.84
N SER A 11 8.98 -11.39 -6.22
CA SER A 11 7.99 -12.35 -6.72
C SER A 11 6.92 -12.73 -5.69
N ASP A 12 7.23 -12.64 -4.41
CA ASP A 12 6.37 -13.11 -3.31
C ASP A 12 5.33 -12.04 -2.94
N ILE A 13 5.49 -10.81 -3.47
CA ILE A 13 4.56 -9.71 -3.24
C ILE A 13 3.26 -9.95 -4.00
N GLY A 14 2.15 -10.13 -3.28
CA GLY A 14 0.81 -10.31 -3.86
C GLY A 14 0.35 -9.10 -4.64
N ASP A 15 0.26 -7.95 -3.96
CA ASP A 15 -0.22 -6.67 -4.48
C ASP A 15 0.74 -5.52 -4.16
N VAL A 16 0.76 -4.54 -5.05
CA VAL A 16 1.53 -3.30 -4.89
C VAL A 16 0.56 -2.13 -4.83
N ILE A 17 0.51 -1.43 -3.68
CA ILE A 17 -0.37 -0.28 -3.47
C ILE A 17 0.49 0.99 -3.38
N LEU A 18 0.10 2.01 -4.14
CA LEU A 18 0.77 3.32 -4.12
C LEU A 18 -0.10 4.33 -3.35
N VAL A 19 0.52 5.01 -2.39
CA VAL A 19 -0.13 6.00 -1.52
C VAL A 19 0.64 7.32 -1.60
N GLY A 20 -0.07 8.45 -1.55
CA GLY A 20 0.46 9.80 -1.66
C GLY A 20 0.49 10.36 -3.10
N GLY A 21 0.19 11.65 -3.25
CA GLY A 21 0.00 12.30 -4.57
C GLY A 21 1.21 12.21 -5.51
N MET A 22 2.44 12.19 -5.00
CA MET A 22 3.65 12.06 -5.82
C MET A 22 3.77 10.71 -6.54
N SER A 23 3.08 9.68 -6.07
CA SER A 23 3.02 8.37 -6.73
C SER A 23 2.20 8.38 -8.04
N ARG A 24 1.51 9.49 -8.34
CA ARG A 24 0.79 9.70 -9.61
C ARG A 24 1.75 9.98 -10.78
N MET A 25 3.02 10.28 -10.51
CA MET A 25 4.02 10.51 -11.56
C MET A 25 4.26 9.23 -12.38
N PRO A 26 4.16 9.28 -13.72
CA PRO A 26 4.31 8.09 -14.57
C PRO A 26 5.64 7.34 -14.37
N LYS A 27 6.73 8.09 -14.17
CA LYS A 27 8.06 7.51 -13.92
C LYS A 27 8.11 6.70 -12.63
N VAL A 28 7.45 7.15 -11.57
CA VAL A 28 7.38 6.42 -10.29
C VAL A 28 6.65 5.10 -10.48
N GLN A 29 5.50 5.12 -11.17
CA GLN A 29 4.72 3.91 -11.43
C GLN A 29 5.48 2.90 -12.29
N ALA A 30 6.19 3.37 -13.32
CA ALA A 30 7.02 2.53 -14.18
C ALA A 30 8.16 1.87 -13.40
N THR A 31 8.91 2.64 -12.60
CA THR A 31 10.01 2.10 -11.78
C THR A 31 9.51 1.07 -10.78
N VAL A 32 8.36 1.30 -10.14
CA VAL A 32 7.76 0.32 -9.22
C VAL A 32 7.36 -0.95 -9.97
N GLN A 33 6.78 -0.82 -11.17
CA GLN A 33 6.43 -1.96 -12.00
C GLN A 33 7.66 -2.75 -12.45
N GLU A 34 8.78 -2.10 -12.76
CA GLU A 34 10.05 -2.76 -13.09
C GLU A 34 10.63 -3.54 -11.90
N ILE A 35 10.54 -3.00 -10.68
CA ILE A 35 11.07 -3.63 -9.47
C ILE A 35 10.26 -4.87 -9.08
N PHE A 36 8.93 -4.77 -9.09
CA PHE A 36 8.04 -5.80 -8.58
C PHE A 36 7.44 -6.69 -9.68
N GLY A 37 7.67 -6.37 -10.96
CA GLY A 37 7.11 -7.09 -12.11
C GLY A 37 5.58 -7.04 -12.20
N LYS A 38 4.93 -6.20 -11.39
CA LYS A 38 3.48 -6.14 -11.22
C LYS A 38 3.00 -4.70 -11.38
N LYS A 39 1.84 -4.55 -12.01
CA LYS A 39 1.21 -3.24 -12.14
C LYS A 39 0.67 -2.81 -10.77
N PRO A 40 0.98 -1.59 -10.29
CA PRO A 40 0.40 -1.09 -9.05
C PRO A 40 -1.13 -1.08 -9.10
N SER A 41 -1.77 -1.50 -8.01
CA SER A 41 -3.21 -1.51 -7.86
C SER A 41 -3.77 -0.09 -7.84
N LYS A 42 -4.97 0.05 -8.41
CA LYS A 42 -5.79 1.27 -8.38
C LYS A 42 -7.01 1.12 -7.48
N SER A 43 -7.09 0.06 -6.68
CA SER A 43 -8.21 -0.19 -5.76
C SER A 43 -8.28 0.80 -4.59
N VAL A 44 -7.21 1.57 -4.36
CA VAL A 44 -7.07 2.48 -3.22
C VAL A 44 -6.89 3.92 -3.72
N ASN A 45 -7.61 4.87 -3.11
CA ASN A 45 -7.39 6.30 -3.35
C ASN A 45 -6.13 6.76 -2.60
N PRO A 46 -5.05 7.18 -3.30
CA PRO A 46 -3.78 7.50 -2.67
C PRO A 46 -3.82 8.70 -1.72
N ASP A 47 -4.83 9.56 -1.83
CA ASP A 47 -4.94 10.79 -1.04
C ASP A 47 -5.76 10.58 0.26
N GLU A 48 -6.66 9.60 0.28
CA GLU A 48 -7.60 9.36 1.39
C GLU A 48 -7.28 8.10 2.20
N ALA A 49 -6.53 7.16 1.62
CA ALA A 49 -6.25 5.86 2.22
C ALA A 49 -5.70 5.93 3.65
N VAL A 50 -4.81 6.89 3.91
CA VAL A 50 -4.18 7.06 5.22
C VAL A 50 -5.19 7.57 6.25
N ALA A 51 -6.02 8.55 5.88
CA ALA A 51 -7.05 9.11 6.76
C ALA A 51 -8.12 8.05 7.11
N MET A 52 -8.56 7.27 6.11
CA MET A 52 -9.48 6.16 6.35
C MET A 52 -8.87 5.09 7.26
N GLY A 53 -7.62 4.71 7.04
CA GLY A 53 -6.92 3.76 7.90
C GLY A 53 -6.82 4.25 9.34
N ALA A 54 -6.55 5.54 9.55
CA ALA A 54 -6.53 6.15 10.88
C ALA A 54 -7.90 6.14 11.55
N ALA A 55 -8.98 6.44 10.81
CA ALA A 55 -10.34 6.39 11.33
C ALA A 55 -10.75 4.97 11.73
N ILE A 56 -10.45 3.97 10.90
CA ILE A 56 -10.69 2.55 11.19
C ILE A 56 -9.92 2.15 12.45
N GLN A 57 -8.64 2.53 12.55
CA GLN A 57 -7.83 2.22 13.74
C GLN A 57 -8.43 2.84 15.01
N GLY A 58 -8.97 4.06 14.94
CA GLY A 58 -9.68 4.69 16.05
C GLY A 58 -10.92 3.89 16.47
N ALA A 59 -11.73 3.45 15.51
CA ALA A 59 -12.92 2.65 15.77
C ALA A 59 -12.60 1.25 16.35
N VAL A 60 -11.48 0.66 15.96
CA VAL A 60 -10.98 -0.60 16.57
C VAL A 60 -10.60 -0.36 18.04
N MET A 61 -9.94 0.75 18.35
CA MET A 61 -9.52 1.07 19.73
C MET A 61 -10.70 1.38 20.66
N THR A 62 -11.82 1.91 20.15
CA THR A 62 -13.05 2.13 20.93
C THR A 62 -13.92 0.88 21.05
N GLY A 63 -13.56 -0.22 20.38
CA GLY A 63 -14.30 -1.47 20.39
C GLY A 63 -15.60 -1.45 19.55
N GLU A 64 -15.80 -0.40 18.74
CA GLU A 64 -16.93 -0.28 17.81
C GLU A 64 -16.76 -1.24 16.62
N VAL A 65 -15.52 -1.53 16.24
CA VAL A 65 -15.18 -2.54 15.23
C VAL A 65 -14.57 -3.75 15.96
N LYS A 66 -15.30 -4.87 15.98
CA LYS A 66 -14.77 -6.17 16.41
C LYS A 66 -14.31 -6.95 15.18
N ASP A 67 -12.99 -7.04 15.05
CA ASP A 67 -12.19 -7.86 14.15
C ASP A 67 -12.25 -7.60 12.63
N VAL A 68 -11.02 -7.53 12.08
CA VAL A 68 -10.60 -7.76 10.68
C VAL A 68 -10.03 -9.17 10.61
#